data_AF-A0A923LU23-F1
#
_entry.id   AF-A0A923LU23-F1
#
_cell.length_a   1.000
_cell.length_b   1.000
_cell.length_c   1.000
_cell.angle_alpha   90.00
_cell.angle_beta   90.00
_cell.angle_gamma   90.00
#
_symmetry.space_group_name_H-M   'P 1'
#
loop_
_entity.id
_entity.type
_entity.pdbx_description
1 polymer ?
#
loop_
_entity_poly.entity_id
_entity_poly.type
_entity_poly.pdbx_seq_one_letter_code
_entity_poly.pdbx_strand_id
1 'polypeptide(L)' 'MNSIRLTVREAMESNGLNRYKVNKLTGIPYQTLDRYFKNEVARYDSDVLLKLCVALDCGIEDLIEVVR' A
#
# COMPACT_ATOMS: atom_id res chain seq x y z
N MET A 1 21.73 6.07 -4.49
CA MET A 1 21.06 7.32 -4.04
C MET A 1 19.82 6.85 -3.33
N ASN A 2 19.69 7.14 -2.03
CA ASN A 2 18.65 6.51 -1.22
C ASN A 2 17.25 6.98 -1.67
N SER A 3 16.28 6.08 -1.64
CA SER A 3 14.89 6.37 -1.98
C SER A 3 13.91 5.67 -1.04
N ILE A 4 12.67 6.15 -1.02
CA ILE A 4 11.56 5.50 -0.34
C ILE A 4 10.75 4.73 -1.38
N ARG A 5 10.38 3.49 -1.06
CA ARG A 5 9.55 2.63 -1.90
C ARG A 5 8.37 2.08 -1.09
N LEU A 6 7.20 2.02 -1.73
CA LEU A 6 6.02 1.32 -1.26
C LEU A 6 6.11 -0.18 -1.58
N THR A 7 5.78 -1.01 -0.59
CA THR A 7 5.72 -2.47 -0.66
C THR A 7 4.29 -3.00 -0.51
N VAL A 8 3.30 -2.15 -0.80
CA VAL A 8 1.87 -2.46 -0.61
C VAL A 8 1.43 -3.69 -1.42
N ARG A 9 2.05 -3.93 -2.58
CA ARG A 9 1.74 -5.12 -3.39
C ARG A 9 2.21 -6.39 -2.70
N GLU A 10 3.44 -6.37 -2.21
CA GLU A 10 4.09 -7.48 -1.52
C GLU A 10 3.35 -7.79 -0.21
N ALA A 11 2.96 -6.76 0.54
CA ALA A 11 2.15 -6.91 1.75
C ALA A 11 0.76 -7.51 1.45
N MET A 12 0.12 -7.07 0.38
CA MET A 12 -1.16 -7.64 -0.08
C MET A 12 -1.03 -9.12 -0.49
N GLU A 13 0.00 -9.46 -1.26
CA GLU A 13 0.25 -10.83 -1.72
C GLU A 13 0.58 -11.75 -0.54
N SER A 14 1.36 -11.29 0.43
CA SER A 14 1.71 -12.03 1.66
C SER A 14 0.49 -12.33 2.54
N ASN A 15 -0.53 -11.47 2.48
CA ASN A 15 -1.82 -11.65 3.14
C ASN A 15 -2.82 -12.49 2.32
N GLY A 16 -2.43 -13.01 1.14
CA GLY A 16 -3.31 -13.79 0.27
C GLY A 16 -4.48 -12.99 -0.31
N LEU A 17 -4.36 -11.65 -0.35
CA LEU A 17 -5.38 -10.76 -0.86
C LEU A 17 -5.11 -10.38 -2.32
N ASN A 18 -6.17 -9.98 -3.01
CA ASN A 18 -6.06 -9.37 -4.34
C ASN A 18 -6.54 -7.91 -4.30
N ARG A 19 -6.21 -7.16 -5.36
CA ARG A 19 -6.51 -5.72 -5.43
C ARG A 19 -7.99 -5.39 -5.27
N TYR A 20 -8.86 -6.25 -5.81
CA TYR A 20 -10.31 -6.10 -5.68
C TYR A 20 -10.76 -6.21 -4.21
N LYS A 21 -10.23 -7.19 -3.48
CA LYS A 21 -10.54 -7.38 -2.06
C LYS A 21 -10.03 -6.20 -1.23
N VAL A 22 -8.82 -5.71 -1.48
CA VAL A 22 -8.26 -4.51 -0.82
C VAL A 22 -9.11 -3.27 -1.09
N ASN A 23 -9.53 -3.04 -2.34
CA ASN A 23 -10.46 -1.95 -2.68
C ASN A 23 -11.76 -2.02 -1.88
N LYS A 24 -12.36 -3.22 -1.78
CA LYS A 24 -13.60 -3.42 -1.02
C LYS A 24 -13.43 -3.20 0.48
N LEU A 25 -12.29 -3.62 1.06
CA LEU A 25 -11.99 -3.46 2.48
C LEU A 25 -11.67 -2.01 2.85
N THR A 26 -10.93 -1.31 2.00
CA THR A 26 -10.42 0.05 2.27
C THR A 26 -11.37 1.15 1.84
N GLY A 27 -12.26 0.89 0.86
CA GLY A 27 -13.08 1.91 0.21
C GLY A 27 -12.29 2.93 -0.62
N ILE A 28 -10.97 2.73 -0.80
CA ILE A 28 -10.11 3.65 -1.55
C ILE A 28 -10.40 3.47 -3.05
N PRO A 29 -10.54 4.56 -3.84
CA PRO A 29 -10.73 4.46 -5.28
C PRO A 29 -9.65 3.60 -5.97
N TYR A 30 -10.07 2.77 -6.93
CA TYR A 30 -9.17 1.81 -7.58
C TYR A 30 -7.96 2.49 -8.25
N GLN A 31 -8.14 3.66 -8.84
CA GLN A 31 -7.06 4.44 -9.44
C GLN A 31 -6.01 4.88 -8.40
N THR A 32 -6.46 5.25 -7.20
CA THR A 32 -5.55 5.58 -6.10
C THR A 32 -4.78 4.33 -5.67
N LEU A 33 -5.47 3.22 -5.41
CA LEU A 33 -4.82 1.96 -5.04
C LEU A 33 -3.81 1.49 -6.08
N ASP A 34 -4.15 1.54 -7.36
CA ASP A 34 -3.26 1.12 -8.45
C ASP A 34 -1.95 1.90 -8.45
N ARG A 35 -1.99 3.21 -8.19
CA ARG A 35 -0.77 4.03 -8.05
C ARG A 35 0.07 3.62 -6.84
N TYR A 36 -0.56 3.31 -5.71
CA TYR A 36 0.15 2.80 -4.53
C TYR A 36 0.81 1.43 -4.81
N PHE A 37 0.12 0.53 -5.52
CA PHE A 37 0.67 -0.77 -5.94
C PHE A 37 1.76 -0.68 -7.02
N LYS A 38 1.87 0.46 -7.70
CA LYS A 38 2.84 0.72 -8.77
C LYS A 38 3.97 1.66 -8.37
N ASN A 39 4.00 2.14 -7.13
CA ASN A 39 4.98 3.15 -6.68
C ASN A 39 4.93 4.48 -7.47
N GLU A 40 3.75 4.85 -7.99
CA GLU A 40 3.56 6.07 -8.80
C GLU A 40 3.12 7.29 -7.97
N VAL A 41 3.27 7.20 -6.64
CA VAL A 41 2.82 8.21 -5.68
C VAL A 41 4.04 8.96 -5.16
N ALA A 42 4.06 10.28 -5.38
CA ALA A 42 5.15 11.15 -4.92
C ALA A 42 4.93 11.71 -3.50
N ARG A 43 3.69 11.71 -3.00
CA ARG A 43 3.34 12.14 -1.64
C ARG A 43 2.40 11.12 -1.02
N TYR A 44 2.74 10.62 0.14
CA TYR A 44 1.94 9.63 0.83
C TYR A 44 0.85 10.30 1.66
N ASP A 45 -0.37 9.79 1.52
CA ASP A 45 -1.53 10.21 2.29
C ASP A 45 -1.66 9.30 3.51
N SER A 46 -1.67 9.88 4.71
CA SER A 46 -1.71 9.12 5.96
C SER A 46 -3.01 8.33 6.13
N ASP A 47 -4.15 8.82 5.62
CA ASP A 47 -5.43 8.09 5.68
C ASP A 47 -5.40 6.87 4.75
N VAL A 48 -4.81 7.00 3.56
CA VAL A 48 -4.61 5.88 2.64
C VAL A 48 -3.71 4.81 3.25
N LEU A 49 -2.57 5.22 3.82
CA LEU A 49 -1.64 4.31 4.47
C LEU A 49 -2.29 3.60 5.67
N LEU A 50 -3.00 4.34 6.54
CA LEU A 50 -3.69 3.75 7.69
C LEU A 50 -4.74 2.72 7.25
N LYS A 51 -5.56 3.04 6.23
CA LYS A 51 -6.55 2.11 5.69
C LYS A 51 -5.90 0.85 5.13
N LEU A 52 -4.75 0.98 4.48
CA LEU A 52 -3.99 -0.17 3.98
C LEU A 52 -3.44 -1.02 5.13
N CYS A 53 -2.83 -0.40 6.14
CA CYS A 53 -2.35 -1.10 7.35
C CYS A 53 -3.48 -1.92 8.00
N VAL A 54 -4.64 -1.30 8.22
CA VAL A 54 -5.81 -1.98 8.83
C VAL A 54 -6.36 -3.08 7.92
N ALA A 55 -6.48 -2.84 6.61
CA ALA A 55 -7.05 -3.83 5.69
C ALA A 55 -6.13 -5.02 5.42
N LEU A 56 -4.82 -4.84 5.58
CA LEU A 56 -3.79 -5.86 5.38
C LEU A 56 -3.26 -6.42 6.71
N ASP A 57 -3.84 -6.02 7.84
CA ASP A 57 -3.43 -6.41 9.20
C ASP A 57 -1.91 -6.31 9.42
N CYS A 58 -1.33 -5.16 9.07
CA CYS A 58 0.13 -4.95 9.07
C CYS A 58 0.53 -3.55 9.57
N GLY A 59 1.82 -3.40 9.89
CA GLY A 59 2.42 -2.13 10.30
C GLY A 59 2.74 -1.22 9.11
N ILE A 60 3.23 -0.01 9.39
CA ILE A 60 3.66 0.92 8.34
C ILE A 60 4.98 0.49 7.69
N GLU A 61 5.82 -0.19 8.47
CA GLU A 61 7.07 -0.82 8.09
C GLU A 61 6.90 -1.90 7.02
N ASP A 62 5.72 -2.52 6.94
CA ASP A 62 5.39 -3.52 5.93
C ASP A 62 4.98 -2.87 4.59
N LEU A 63 4.61 -1.59 4.62
CA LEU A 63 4.14 -0.84 3.44
C LEU A 63 5.20 0.09 2.85
N ILE A 64 6.24 0.45 3.61
CA ILE A 64 7.24 1.43 3.22
C ILE A 64 8.64 0.97 3.61
N GLU A 65 9.58 1.01 2.67
CA GLU A 65 10.99 0.71 2.89
C GLU A 65 11.93 1.82 2.39
N VAL A 66 13.13 1.89 2.99
CA VAL A 66 14.24 2.71 2.48
C VAL A 66 15.14 1.84 1.61
N VAL A 67 15.16 2.13 0.31
CA VAL A 67 16.06 1.49 -0.65
C VAL A 67 17.37 2.27 -0.69
N ARG A 68 18.50 1.56 -0.58
CA ARG A 68 19.85 2.15 -0.52
C ARG A 68 20.63 1.84 -1.80
#